data_AF-A0A9Q0R252-F1
#
_entry.id   AF-A0A9Q0R252-F1
#
_cell.length_a   1.000
_cell.length_b   1.000
_cell.length_c   1.000
_cell.angle_alpha   90.00
_cell.angle_beta   90.00
_cell.angle_gamma   90.00
#
_symmetry.space_group_name_H-M   'P 1'
#
loop_
_entity.id
_entity.type
_entity.pdbx_description
1 polymer ?
#
loop_
_entity_poly.entity_id
_entity_poly.type
_entity_poly.pdbx_seq_one_letter_code
_entity_poly.pdbx_strand_id
1 'polypeptide(L)'
;MMPPPIHAAANTQYTQQFLSSVLSQRGPSALPYTEDVKWLIRQQLLALVENYPSLQPKTAIFTHNDGRTVNLLQAEGTVPMVYQGVVYNIPVIIWLMESYPRHPPCVYVTPTRDMIIKRPHPHVNPSGLVSHPYLHNWIYPSSNLIDLVRNLSHLFGRDPPLYSRPQRPNLPNPNLNHSPSSSENSNSPPPSLSSAVRPGIPPPRLNYSASPYGYRPSTASTEDPAEVFRRNSISKLMEKLHVDAEAMKKTRDADMEGLFNLQALLRQRDEHLSKELRKFVEEKEGLEQQLQMILMDTDLLESWLRENEGRVSKAKSVEVEGIFEPCDALSRQMLECSASDLAIEDVIYSLDKAVQEGSIPIDQYLRSIRSLSREQFFHRATASKVRAAQMQAQVASMAGRVAKYM
;
A
#
# COMPACT_ATOMS: atom_id res chain seq x y z
N MET A 1 -9.61 21.16 -44.49
CA MET A 1 -9.07 20.37 -43.35
C MET A 1 -8.47 19.10 -43.93
N MET A 2 -7.28 18.69 -43.48
CA MET A 2 -6.68 17.42 -43.89
C MET A 2 -7.17 16.30 -42.94
N PRO A 3 -7.54 15.11 -43.41
CA PRO A 3 -7.95 14.03 -42.51
C PRO A 3 -6.78 13.57 -41.63
N PRO A 4 -7.02 13.14 -40.37
CA PRO A 4 -5.98 12.63 -39.50
C PRO A 4 -5.35 11.35 -40.08
N PRO A 5 -4.05 11.09 -39.85
CA PRO A 5 -3.37 9.92 -40.41
C PRO A 5 -3.96 8.63 -39.82
N ILE A 6 -4.37 7.71 -40.71
CA ILE A 6 -5.11 6.48 -40.39
C ILE A 6 -4.41 5.62 -39.31
N HIS A 7 -3.08 5.57 -39.34
CA HIS A 7 -2.27 4.84 -38.34
C HIS A 7 -2.41 5.37 -36.91
N ALA A 8 -2.65 6.68 -36.71
CA ALA A 8 -2.83 7.24 -35.38
C ALA A 8 -4.18 6.79 -34.77
N ALA A 9 -5.27 6.89 -35.55
CA ALA A 9 -6.60 6.51 -35.11
C ALA A 9 -6.69 5.02 -34.70
N ALA A 10 -6.07 4.13 -35.49
CA ALA A 10 -6.02 2.71 -35.18
C ALA A 10 -5.26 2.43 -33.85
N ASN A 11 -4.14 3.13 -33.62
CA ASN A 11 -3.38 2.97 -32.39
C ASN A 11 -4.16 3.48 -31.17
N THR A 12 -4.82 4.64 -31.27
CA THR A 12 -5.68 5.18 -30.19
C THR A 12 -6.83 4.23 -29.86
N GLN A 13 -7.47 3.59 -30.84
CA GLN A 13 -8.51 2.58 -30.60
C GLN A 13 -7.96 1.36 -29.86
N TYR A 14 -6.79 0.85 -30.26
CA TYR A 14 -6.11 -0.24 -29.55
C TYR A 14 -5.78 0.15 -28.09
N THR A 15 -5.23 1.34 -27.85
CA THR A 15 -4.98 1.86 -26.49
C THR A 15 -6.27 1.95 -25.67
N GLN A 16 -7.38 2.42 -26.26
CA GLN A 16 -8.67 2.49 -25.56
C GLN A 16 -9.19 1.10 -25.16
N GLN A 17 -9.09 0.11 -26.05
CA GLN A 17 -9.50 -1.27 -25.77
C GLN A 17 -8.61 -1.91 -24.68
N PHE A 18 -7.29 -1.76 -24.80
CA PHE A 18 -6.32 -2.23 -23.81
C PHE A 18 -6.60 -1.66 -22.41
N LEU A 19 -6.71 -0.33 -22.28
CA LEU A 19 -6.97 0.32 -20.99
C LEU A 19 -8.32 -0.09 -20.41
N SER A 20 -9.37 -0.19 -21.23
CA SER A 20 -10.68 -0.65 -20.78
C SER A 20 -10.63 -2.09 -20.25
N SER A 21 -10.01 -3.01 -21.00
CA SER A 21 -9.86 -4.41 -20.60
C SER A 21 -9.10 -4.54 -19.27
N VAL A 22 -7.91 -3.96 -19.18
CA VAL A 22 -7.03 -4.07 -18.01
C VAL A 22 -7.64 -3.42 -16.76
N LEU A 23 -8.24 -2.23 -16.87
CA LEU A 23 -8.84 -1.55 -15.70
C LEU A 23 -10.12 -2.26 -15.22
N SER A 24 -10.85 -2.94 -16.12
CA SER A 24 -12.01 -3.77 -15.77
C SER A 24 -11.65 -5.11 -15.11
N GLN A 25 -10.39 -5.55 -15.19
CA GLN A 25 -9.97 -6.87 -14.75
C GLN A 25 -10.16 -7.07 -13.23
N ARG A 26 -10.60 -8.28 -12.86
CA ARG A 26 -10.86 -8.73 -11.48
C ARG A 26 -9.95 -9.91 -11.11
N GLY A 27 -9.90 -10.25 -9.82
CA GLY A 27 -9.11 -11.37 -9.32
C GLY A 27 -7.61 -11.08 -9.20
N PRO A 28 -6.75 -12.11 -9.09
CA PRO A 28 -5.33 -11.97 -8.72
C PRO A 28 -4.44 -11.14 -9.66
N SER A 29 -4.92 -10.84 -10.88
CA SER A 29 -4.20 -10.02 -11.87
C SER A 29 -4.69 -8.57 -11.97
N ALA A 30 -5.74 -8.21 -11.22
CA ALA A 30 -6.32 -6.87 -11.22
C ALA A 30 -5.31 -5.80 -10.78
N LEU A 31 -5.43 -4.59 -11.34
CA LEU A 31 -4.59 -3.46 -10.93
C LEU A 31 -5.11 -2.84 -9.62
N PRO A 32 -4.22 -2.43 -8.70
CA PRO A 32 -4.54 -2.00 -7.33
C PRO A 32 -5.05 -0.54 -7.24
N TYR A 33 -5.92 -0.14 -8.18
CA TYR A 33 -6.54 1.18 -8.19
C TYR A 33 -8.01 1.08 -7.77
N THR A 34 -8.49 2.06 -7.01
CA THR A 34 -9.91 2.14 -6.61
C THR A 34 -10.80 2.53 -7.81
N GLU A 35 -12.06 2.08 -7.81
CA GLU A 35 -12.94 2.21 -8.98
C GLU A 35 -13.20 3.67 -9.40
N ASP A 36 -13.24 4.58 -8.43
CA ASP A 36 -13.41 6.02 -8.63
C ASP A 36 -12.25 6.65 -9.44
N VAL A 37 -11.01 6.18 -9.24
CA VAL A 37 -9.85 6.73 -9.95
C VAL A 37 -9.57 6.04 -11.28
N LYS A 38 -10.05 4.80 -11.50
CA LYS A 38 -9.80 4.04 -12.74
C LYS A 38 -10.24 4.77 -14.01
N TRP A 39 -11.41 5.43 -13.97
CA TRP A 39 -11.88 6.23 -15.11
C TRP A 39 -10.94 7.40 -15.42
N LEU A 40 -10.46 8.10 -14.38
CA LEU A 40 -9.53 9.23 -14.54
C LEU A 40 -8.15 8.77 -15.04
N ILE A 41 -7.63 7.65 -14.52
CA ILE A 41 -6.39 7.03 -15.00
C ILE A 41 -6.48 6.72 -16.50
N ARG A 42 -7.61 6.16 -16.95
CA ARG A 42 -7.87 5.93 -18.38
C ARG A 42 -7.81 7.23 -19.19
N GLN A 43 -8.51 8.29 -18.75
CA GLN A 43 -8.53 9.57 -19.47
C GLN A 43 -7.14 10.22 -19.54
N GLN A 44 -6.40 10.25 -18.42
CA GLN A 44 -5.07 10.86 -18.36
C GLN A 44 -4.03 10.09 -19.20
N LEU A 45 -4.14 8.75 -19.27
CA LEU A 45 -3.29 7.95 -20.16
C LEU A 45 -3.64 8.11 -21.64
N LEU A 46 -4.92 8.22 -22.00
CA LEU A 46 -5.34 8.48 -23.38
C LEU A 46 -4.86 9.85 -23.86
N ALA A 47 -5.06 10.90 -23.06
CA ALA A 47 -4.59 12.24 -23.37
C ALA A 47 -3.05 12.33 -23.40
N LEU A 48 -2.34 11.53 -22.57
CA LEU A 48 -0.89 11.40 -22.63
C LEU A 48 -0.43 10.80 -23.98
N VAL A 49 -1.06 9.71 -24.44
CA VAL A 49 -0.75 9.04 -25.71
C VAL A 49 -1.05 9.95 -26.91
N GLU A 50 -2.15 10.72 -26.85
CA GLU A 50 -2.50 11.69 -27.90
C GLU A 50 -1.45 12.80 -28.04
N ASN A 51 -0.90 13.28 -26.91
CA ASN A 51 0.15 14.32 -26.91
C ASN A 51 1.56 13.76 -27.17
N TYR A 52 1.83 12.52 -26.78
CA TYR A 52 3.16 11.88 -26.89
C TYR A 52 3.04 10.42 -27.37
N PRO A 53 2.79 10.17 -28.67
CA PRO A 53 2.43 8.84 -29.20
C PRO A 53 3.44 7.70 -28.99
N SER A 54 4.68 8.01 -28.57
CA SER A 54 5.66 6.97 -28.22
C SER A 54 5.49 6.40 -26.80
N LEU A 55 4.86 7.14 -25.87
CA LEU A 55 4.61 6.71 -24.49
C LEU A 55 3.39 5.77 -24.44
N GLN A 56 3.61 4.49 -24.66
CA GLN A 56 2.55 3.50 -24.75
C GLN A 56 2.19 2.90 -23.37
N PRO A 57 0.90 2.83 -23.00
CA PRO A 57 0.47 2.19 -21.76
C PRO A 57 0.69 0.67 -21.79
N LYS A 58 1.21 0.12 -20.69
CA LYS A 58 1.44 -1.32 -20.50
C LYS A 58 1.19 -1.71 -19.05
N THR A 59 0.91 -2.98 -18.80
CA THR A 59 1.01 -3.58 -17.46
C THR A 59 2.39 -4.16 -17.25
N ALA A 60 2.94 -4.02 -16.04
CA ALA A 60 4.20 -4.63 -15.65
C ALA A 60 4.25 -4.86 -14.14
N ILE A 61 5.08 -5.80 -13.70
CA ILE A 61 5.34 -6.05 -12.28
C ILE A 61 6.37 -5.00 -11.81
N PHE A 62 5.94 -4.13 -10.91
CA PHE A 62 6.80 -3.23 -10.16
C PHE A 62 7.31 -3.94 -8.90
N THR A 63 8.55 -3.64 -8.49
CA THR A 63 9.14 -4.14 -7.25
C THR A 63 9.42 -2.96 -6.33
N HIS A 64 8.75 -2.93 -5.18
CA HIS A 64 8.95 -1.94 -4.12
C HIS A 64 10.29 -2.14 -3.41
N ASN A 65 10.77 -1.09 -2.72
CA ASN A 65 12.06 -1.12 -2.00
C ASN A 65 12.10 -2.11 -0.83
N ASP A 66 10.95 -2.61 -0.37
CA ASP A 66 10.81 -3.65 0.66
C ASP A 66 10.76 -5.08 0.07
N GLY A 67 10.89 -5.22 -1.25
CA GLY A 67 10.84 -6.49 -1.97
C GLY A 67 9.42 -6.95 -2.35
N ARG A 68 8.36 -6.20 -2.00
CA ARG A 68 7.00 -6.51 -2.46
C ARG A 68 6.89 -6.31 -3.97
N THR A 69 6.10 -7.15 -4.63
CA THR A 69 5.83 -7.04 -6.06
C THR A 69 4.35 -6.80 -6.33
N VAL A 70 4.05 -5.98 -7.33
CA VAL A 70 2.68 -5.53 -7.64
C VAL A 70 2.53 -5.28 -9.13
N ASN A 71 1.41 -5.69 -9.73
CA ASN A 71 1.10 -5.41 -11.14
C ASN A 71 0.56 -3.98 -11.25
N LEU A 72 1.22 -3.10 -11.99
CA LEU A 72 0.84 -1.69 -12.18
C LEU A 72 0.71 -1.34 -13.65
N LEU A 73 -0.04 -0.26 -13.91
CA LEU A 73 0.03 0.45 -15.20
C LEU A 73 1.28 1.33 -15.25
N GLN A 74 1.96 1.30 -16.38
CA GLN A 74 3.05 2.19 -16.74
C GLN A 74 2.81 2.79 -18.12
N ALA A 75 3.35 3.98 -18.40
CA ALA A 75 3.56 4.48 -19.75
C ALA A 75 5.07 4.37 -20.08
N GLU A 76 5.41 3.55 -21.07
CA GLU A 76 6.79 3.30 -21.51
C GLU A 76 6.99 3.83 -22.92
N GLY A 77 8.07 4.56 -23.16
CA GLY A 77 8.37 5.15 -24.46
C GLY A 77 9.47 6.18 -24.40
N THR A 78 9.33 7.29 -25.13
CA THR A 78 10.31 8.38 -25.13
C THR A 78 9.69 9.76 -24.91
N VAL A 79 10.43 10.63 -24.21
CA VAL A 79 10.13 12.05 -24.08
C VAL A 79 11.04 12.84 -25.03
N PRO A 80 10.49 13.67 -25.94
CA PRO A 80 11.31 14.57 -26.74
C PRO A 80 11.87 15.69 -25.85
N MET A 81 13.17 15.94 -25.92
CA MET A 81 13.85 17.09 -25.33
C MET A 81 14.56 17.91 -26.42
N VAL A 82 14.69 19.23 -26.24
CA VAL A 82 15.49 20.08 -27.14
C VAL A 82 16.82 20.40 -26.48
N TYR A 83 17.93 19.90 -27.02
CA TYR A 83 19.27 20.19 -26.53
C TYR A 83 20.14 20.74 -27.68
N GLN A 84 20.77 21.90 -27.47
CA GLN A 84 21.59 22.60 -28.48
C GLN A 84 20.88 22.78 -29.84
N GLY A 85 19.55 22.97 -29.84
CA GLY A 85 18.73 23.14 -31.04
C GLY A 85 18.30 21.83 -31.74
N VAL A 86 18.76 20.67 -31.27
CA VAL A 86 18.38 19.35 -31.80
C VAL A 86 17.37 18.67 -30.88
N VAL A 87 16.37 17.99 -31.46
CA VAL A 87 15.40 17.18 -30.72
C VAL A 87 15.98 15.78 -30.48
N TYR A 88 16.06 15.38 -29.22
CA TYR A 88 16.47 14.03 -28.80
C TYR A 88 15.32 13.33 -28.07
N ASN A 89 15.16 12.03 -28.30
CA ASN A 89 14.11 11.22 -27.68
C ASN A 89 14.71 10.42 -26.51
N ILE A 90 14.48 10.87 -25.28
CA ILE A 90 14.97 10.22 -24.06
C ILE A 90 14.01 9.09 -23.66
N PRO A 91 14.45 7.82 -23.57
CA PRO A 91 13.58 6.75 -23.12
C PRO A 91 13.24 6.88 -21.63
N VAL A 92 11.95 6.71 -21.31
CA VAL A 92 11.45 6.75 -19.93
C VAL A 92 10.38 5.68 -19.70
N ILE A 93 10.19 5.37 -18.42
CA ILE A 93 9.02 4.66 -17.90
C ILE A 93 8.37 5.53 -16.82
N ILE A 94 7.07 5.77 -16.93
CA ILE A 94 6.23 6.50 -15.97
C ILE A 94 5.30 5.48 -15.31
N TRP A 95 5.59 5.08 -14.08
CA TRP A 95 4.80 4.12 -13.31
C TRP A 95 3.70 4.81 -12.50
N LEU A 96 2.47 4.29 -12.59
CA LEU A 96 1.33 4.76 -11.82
C LEU A 96 1.23 3.95 -10.53
N MET A 97 1.72 4.52 -9.42
CA MET A 97 1.67 3.93 -8.07
C MET A 97 0.23 3.68 -7.61
N GLU A 98 0.02 2.76 -6.67
CA GLU A 98 -1.32 2.36 -6.17
C GLU A 98 -2.15 3.56 -5.67
N SER A 99 -1.47 4.56 -5.11
CA SER A 99 -2.05 5.78 -4.54
C SER A 99 -2.18 6.96 -5.53
N TYR A 100 -1.94 6.72 -6.82
CA TYR A 100 -2.23 7.66 -7.91
C TYR A 100 -3.75 7.85 -8.10
N PRO A 101 -4.27 9.06 -8.37
CA PRO A 101 -3.57 10.31 -8.66
C PRO A 101 -3.26 11.17 -7.43
N ARG A 102 -3.62 10.74 -6.21
CA ARG A 102 -3.38 11.55 -4.99
C ARG A 102 -1.89 11.68 -4.65
N HIS A 103 -1.05 10.77 -5.15
CA HIS A 103 0.41 10.84 -5.11
C HIS A 103 1.00 10.86 -6.53
N PRO A 104 2.24 11.39 -6.71
CA PRO A 104 2.91 11.43 -8.01
C PRO A 104 3.21 10.04 -8.57
N PRO A 105 3.36 9.91 -9.90
CA PRO A 105 3.89 8.70 -10.54
C PRO A 105 5.41 8.61 -10.36
N CYS A 106 5.97 7.40 -10.34
CA CYS A 106 7.42 7.19 -10.28
C CYS A 106 8.00 7.15 -11.70
N VAL A 107 8.90 8.08 -12.02
CA VAL A 107 9.50 8.20 -13.36
C VAL A 107 10.94 7.71 -13.35
N TYR A 108 11.28 6.84 -14.29
CA TYR A 108 12.64 6.35 -14.53
C TYR A 108 13.10 6.68 -15.95
N VAL A 109 14.35 7.06 -16.12
CA VAL A 109 15.05 7.16 -17.42
C VAL A 109 15.71 5.81 -17.71
N THR A 110 15.42 5.24 -18.88
CA THR A 110 15.84 3.88 -19.26
C THR A 110 16.92 3.90 -20.34
N PRO A 111 18.23 3.89 -19.99
CA PRO A 111 19.29 3.89 -21.00
C PRO A 111 19.23 2.63 -21.89
N THR A 112 19.27 2.83 -23.21
CA THR A 112 19.50 1.73 -24.17
C THR A 112 20.94 1.20 -24.05
N ARG A 113 21.26 0.11 -24.78
CA ARG A 113 22.60 -0.53 -24.77
C ARG A 113 23.75 0.46 -25.00
N ASP A 114 23.52 1.43 -25.88
CA ASP A 114 24.50 2.43 -26.31
C ASP A 114 24.33 3.77 -25.58
N MET A 115 23.56 3.81 -24.50
CA MET A 115 23.42 4.98 -23.62
C MET A 115 24.07 4.73 -22.26
N ILE A 116 24.38 5.83 -21.56
CA ILE A 116 24.78 5.86 -20.16
C ILE A 116 24.05 7.02 -19.45
N ILE A 117 23.67 6.84 -18.20
CA ILE A 117 23.13 7.92 -17.36
C ILE A 117 24.26 8.87 -17.00
N LYS A 118 24.07 10.17 -17.19
CA LYS A 118 25.01 11.22 -16.76
C LYS A 118 25.18 11.17 -15.24
N ARG A 119 26.42 11.20 -14.76
CA ARG A 119 26.74 11.20 -13.33
C ARG A 119 27.87 12.21 -13.03
N PRO A 120 27.71 13.10 -12.02
CA PRO A 120 26.46 13.41 -11.33
C PRO A 120 25.45 14.10 -12.26
N HIS A 121 24.16 13.95 -11.95
CA HIS A 121 23.06 14.70 -12.56
C HIS A 121 22.11 15.14 -11.44
N PRO A 122 21.69 16.42 -11.37
CA PRO A 122 20.96 16.95 -10.21
C PRO A 122 19.57 16.35 -10.02
N HIS A 123 18.96 15.84 -11.10
CA HIS A 123 17.57 15.39 -11.13
C HIS A 123 17.38 13.92 -11.52
N VAL A 124 18.45 13.14 -11.64
CA VAL A 124 18.38 11.70 -12.00
C VAL A 124 19.46 10.95 -11.23
N ASN A 125 19.05 9.91 -10.49
CA ASN A 125 19.96 9.14 -9.65
C ASN A 125 20.69 8.03 -10.46
N PRO A 126 21.64 7.28 -9.85
CA PRO A 126 22.33 6.19 -10.54
C PRO A 126 21.46 5.06 -11.10
N SER A 127 20.25 4.83 -10.57
CA SER A 127 19.28 3.83 -11.08
C SER A 127 18.26 4.40 -12.08
N GLY A 128 18.40 5.67 -12.48
CA GLY A 128 17.55 6.32 -13.46
C GLY A 128 16.28 6.98 -12.89
N LEU A 129 16.01 6.85 -11.58
CA LEU A 129 14.86 7.50 -10.93
C LEU A 129 14.99 9.03 -11.04
N VAL A 130 13.93 9.69 -11.50
CA VAL A 130 13.87 11.13 -11.71
C VAL A 130 13.34 11.85 -10.46
N SER A 131 14.02 12.93 -10.09
CA SER A 131 13.69 13.81 -8.96
C SER A 131 13.46 15.23 -9.49
N HIS A 132 12.19 15.65 -9.61
CA HIS A 132 11.81 16.94 -10.22
C HIS A 132 10.81 17.70 -9.34
N PRO A 133 10.88 19.05 -9.20
CA PRO A 133 9.95 19.82 -8.36
C PRO A 133 8.46 19.59 -8.65
N TYR A 134 8.06 19.34 -9.90
CA TYR A 134 6.67 19.00 -10.25
C TYR A 134 6.19 17.67 -9.65
N LEU A 135 7.10 16.72 -9.37
CA LEU A 135 6.78 15.47 -8.67
C LEU A 135 6.69 15.67 -7.15
N HIS A 136 7.52 16.55 -6.58
CA HIS A 136 7.51 16.86 -5.15
C HIS A 136 6.29 17.68 -4.75
N ASN A 137 5.92 18.65 -5.60
CA ASN A 137 4.78 19.53 -5.42
C ASN A 137 3.54 19.02 -6.18
N TRP A 138 3.39 17.70 -6.29
CA TRP A 138 2.27 17.08 -6.98
C TRP A 138 0.98 17.24 -6.16
N ILE A 139 0.03 17.99 -6.69
CA ILE A 139 -1.25 18.31 -6.07
C ILE A 139 -2.38 17.80 -6.95
N TYR A 140 -3.14 16.83 -6.47
CA TYR A 140 -4.41 16.39 -7.07
C TYR A 140 -5.53 17.40 -6.72
N PRO A 141 -6.40 17.81 -7.66
CA PRO A 141 -6.52 17.39 -9.07
C PRO A 141 -5.74 18.24 -10.08
N SER A 142 -4.98 19.25 -9.65
CA SER A 142 -4.28 20.18 -10.55
C SER A 142 -3.13 19.57 -11.35
N SER A 143 -2.52 18.49 -10.86
CA SER A 143 -1.34 17.86 -11.46
C SER A 143 -1.70 16.71 -12.39
N ASN A 144 -1.00 16.59 -13.53
CA ASN A 144 -1.34 15.65 -14.59
C ASN A 144 -0.09 15.15 -15.37
N LEU A 145 -0.27 14.07 -16.14
CA LEU A 145 0.83 13.40 -16.86
C LEU A 145 1.38 14.22 -18.05
N ILE A 146 0.56 15.04 -18.71
CA ILE A 146 0.98 15.84 -19.87
C ILE A 146 1.92 16.95 -19.42
N ASP A 147 1.57 17.66 -18.34
CA ASP A 147 2.42 18.69 -17.74
C ASP A 147 3.66 18.09 -17.07
N LEU A 148 3.58 16.90 -16.47
CA LEU A 148 4.77 16.16 -16.04
C LEU A 148 5.75 15.95 -17.20
N VAL A 149 5.30 15.41 -18.33
CA VAL A 149 6.17 15.18 -19.50
C VAL A 149 6.66 16.49 -20.13
N ARG A 150 5.83 17.54 -20.17
CA ARG A 150 6.22 18.89 -20.60
C ARG A 150 7.33 19.46 -19.72
N ASN A 151 7.27 19.24 -18.41
CA ASN A 151 8.32 19.60 -17.46
C ASN A 151 9.60 18.79 -17.68
N LEU A 152 9.50 17.46 -17.84
CA LEU A 152 10.65 16.59 -18.12
C LEU A 152 11.37 16.95 -19.43
N SER A 153 10.62 17.31 -20.48
CA SER A 153 11.14 17.82 -21.76
C SER A 153 12.02 19.06 -21.57
N HIS A 154 11.54 20.04 -20.80
CA HIS A 154 12.30 21.26 -20.46
C HIS A 154 13.50 20.97 -19.55
N LEU A 155 13.34 20.05 -18.59
CA LEU A 155 14.40 19.67 -17.65
C LEU A 155 15.59 19.05 -18.40
N PHE A 156 15.32 18.02 -19.20
CA PHE A 156 16.33 17.28 -19.93
C PHE A 156 16.93 18.09 -21.10
N GLY A 157 16.17 19.04 -21.66
CA GLY A 157 16.69 20.02 -22.62
C GLY A 157 17.69 21.02 -22.02
N ARG A 158 17.66 21.23 -20.70
CA ARG A 158 18.64 22.08 -19.99
C ARG A 158 19.85 21.28 -19.48
N ASP A 159 19.64 20.06 -19.01
CA ASP A 159 20.73 19.12 -18.73
C ASP A 159 20.34 17.68 -19.16
N PRO A 160 20.98 17.12 -20.21
CA PRO A 160 20.72 15.75 -20.66
C PRO A 160 20.97 14.69 -19.58
N PRO A 161 19.97 13.84 -19.26
CA PRO A 161 20.14 12.76 -18.28
C PRO A 161 20.90 11.56 -18.87
N LEU A 162 20.96 11.45 -20.20
CA LEU A 162 21.64 10.38 -20.93
C LEU A 162 22.66 10.93 -21.92
N TYR A 163 23.76 10.22 -22.07
CA TYR A 163 24.71 10.39 -23.19
C TYR A 163 24.88 9.09 -23.97
N SER A 164 25.20 9.21 -25.25
CA SER A 164 25.69 8.10 -26.06
C SER A 164 27.02 7.59 -25.52
N ARG A 165 27.15 6.28 -25.34
CA ARG A 165 28.40 5.61 -25.03
C ARG A 165 29.38 5.79 -26.20
N PRO A 166 30.62 6.26 -25.98
CA PRO A 166 31.61 6.29 -27.04
C PRO A 166 31.85 4.87 -27.58
N GLN A 167 31.67 4.67 -28.89
CA GLN A 167 32.15 3.46 -29.53
C GLN A 167 33.67 3.42 -29.38
N ARG A 168 34.20 2.35 -28.78
CA ARG A 168 35.63 2.06 -28.86
C ARG A 168 35.92 1.69 -30.32
N PRO A 169 36.87 2.33 -31.01
CA PRO A 169 37.31 1.82 -32.30
C PRO A 169 37.90 0.43 -32.08
N ASN A 170 37.49 -0.55 -32.88
CA ASN A 170 38.11 -1.87 -32.89
C ASN A 170 39.54 -1.72 -33.43
N LEU A 171 40.54 -1.72 -32.55
CA LEU A 171 41.90 -2.03 -32.98
C LEU A 171 41.92 -3.50 -33.43
N PRO A 172 42.47 -3.83 -34.61
CA PRO A 172 42.63 -5.21 -35.04
C PRO A 172 43.63 -5.91 -34.11
N ASN A 173 43.17 -6.93 -33.38
CA ASN A 173 44.01 -7.69 -32.45
C ASN A 173 44.87 -8.70 -33.22
N PRO A 174 46.22 -8.58 -33.23
CA PRO A 174 47.08 -9.52 -33.93
C PRO A 174 47.21 -10.81 -33.11
N ASN A 175 46.41 -11.83 -33.46
CA ASN A 175 46.62 -13.18 -32.93
C ASN A 175 47.96 -13.74 -33.41
N LEU A 176 48.88 -13.98 -32.48
CA LEU A 176 49.99 -14.90 -32.68
C LEU A 176 49.74 -16.16 -31.83
N ASN A 177 49.35 -17.24 -32.50
CA ASN A 177 49.41 -18.58 -31.91
C ASN A 177 50.87 -18.93 -31.61
N HIS A 178 51.15 -19.49 -30.43
CA HIS A 178 52.03 -20.65 -30.29
C HIS A 178 51.79 -21.36 -28.95
N SER A 179 52.09 -22.66 -28.93
CA SER A 179 51.92 -23.58 -27.79
C SER A 179 52.92 -24.74 -27.99
N PRO A 180 53.14 -25.63 -27.00
CA PRO A 180 53.51 -25.32 -25.61
C PRO A 180 54.69 -26.18 -25.12
N SER A 181 55.51 -25.71 -24.16
CA SER A 181 56.45 -26.58 -23.44
C SER A 181 56.87 -26.07 -22.05
N SER A 182 56.62 -26.91 -21.05
CA SER A 182 57.14 -26.98 -19.67
C SER A 182 58.46 -26.27 -19.30
N SER A 183 58.46 -25.54 -18.18
CA SER A 183 59.19 -25.96 -16.96
C SER A 183 58.81 -25.20 -15.67
N GLU A 184 58.65 -25.97 -14.60
CA GLU A 184 58.87 -25.70 -13.16
C GLU A 184 59.07 -24.24 -12.66
N ASN A 185 58.08 -23.72 -11.91
CA ASN A 185 58.13 -23.69 -10.43
C ASN A 185 56.84 -23.12 -9.81
N SER A 186 56.26 -23.81 -8.82
CA SER A 186 55.07 -23.35 -8.09
C SER A 186 55.13 -23.77 -6.62
N ASN A 187 55.36 -22.82 -5.71
CA ASN A 187 55.62 -23.11 -4.29
C ASN A 187 54.40 -22.81 -3.39
N SER A 188 53.89 -23.85 -2.74
CA SER A 188 52.78 -23.91 -1.76
C SER A 188 52.80 -25.36 -1.17
N PRO A 189 52.11 -25.76 -0.07
CA PRO A 189 50.73 -25.39 0.28
C PRO A 189 50.48 -25.13 1.80
N PRO A 190 49.61 -25.81 2.60
CA PRO A 190 48.65 -25.15 3.50
C PRO A 190 48.82 -25.58 4.99
N PRO A 191 47.80 -25.51 5.90
CA PRO A 191 46.65 -26.43 5.88
C PRO A 191 45.31 -25.82 6.37
N SER A 192 44.28 -26.67 6.53
CA SER A 192 42.97 -26.37 7.12
C SER A 192 42.46 -27.54 8.00
N LEU A 193 41.29 -27.37 8.64
CA LEU A 193 40.45 -28.34 9.39
C LEU A 193 40.66 -28.49 10.92
N SER A 194 39.55 -28.21 11.65
CA SER A 194 38.93 -28.92 12.80
C SER A 194 39.78 -29.76 13.79
N SER A 195 39.51 -29.84 15.10
CA SER A 195 38.19 -29.90 15.78
C SER A 195 38.24 -29.78 17.31
N ALA A 196 37.19 -29.21 17.93
CA ALA A 196 36.48 -29.59 19.19
C ALA A 196 37.20 -29.91 20.54
N VAL A 197 36.38 -29.86 21.61
CA VAL A 197 36.55 -30.46 22.97
C VAL A 197 37.24 -29.61 24.10
N ARG A 198 36.43 -29.32 25.15
CA ARG A 198 36.78 -28.89 26.54
C ARG A 198 37.34 -30.08 27.35
N PRO A 199 38.10 -29.96 28.48
CA PRO A 199 37.76 -29.11 29.66
C PRO A 199 38.96 -28.68 30.56
N GLY A 200 38.70 -28.26 31.82
CA GLY A 200 39.60 -28.59 32.96
C GLY A 200 40.07 -27.45 33.89
N ILE A 201 39.92 -27.64 35.20
CA ILE A 201 40.33 -26.85 36.39
C ILE A 201 40.43 -27.87 37.56
N PRO A 202 41.26 -27.78 38.63
CA PRO A 202 42.25 -26.78 39.10
C PRO A 202 43.69 -27.37 38.93
N PRO A 203 44.73 -27.37 39.85
CA PRO A 203 45.01 -26.71 41.15
C PRO A 203 46.39 -26.00 41.31
N PRO A 204 46.64 -25.26 42.44
CA PRO A 204 47.90 -24.55 42.71
C PRO A 204 48.82 -25.23 43.74
N ARG A 205 50.14 -24.98 43.68
CA ARG A 205 51.08 -25.11 44.83
C ARG A 205 52.24 -24.10 44.79
N LEU A 206 52.77 -23.82 45.99
CA LEU A 206 53.94 -22.99 46.29
C LEU A 206 55.25 -23.57 45.74
N ASN A 207 56.29 -22.74 45.67
CA ASN A 207 57.60 -23.19 46.14
C ASN A 207 58.32 -22.08 46.93
N TYR A 208 59.06 -22.45 47.97
CA TYR A 208 59.76 -21.52 48.88
C TYR A 208 61.27 -21.59 48.68
N SER A 209 61.92 -20.42 48.70
CA SER A 209 63.33 -20.24 49.04
C SER A 209 63.58 -18.78 49.37
N ALA A 210 64.45 -18.34 50.26
CA ALA A 210 65.16 -18.91 51.41
C ALA A 210 65.87 -17.69 52.02
N SER A 211 65.86 -17.57 53.35
CA SER A 211 66.52 -16.54 54.16
C SER A 211 68.08 -16.61 54.04
N PRO A 212 68.93 -15.81 54.76
CA PRO A 212 68.65 -14.84 55.84
C PRO A 212 69.57 -13.57 55.93
N TYR A 213 69.36 -12.79 57.00
CA TYR A 213 70.27 -11.84 57.70
C TYR A 213 70.53 -10.41 57.16
N GLY A 214 70.33 -9.43 58.05
CA GLY A 214 70.80 -8.04 57.92
C GLY A 214 70.25 -7.12 59.03
N TYR A 215 71.10 -6.57 59.90
CA TYR A 215 70.79 -5.39 60.76
C TYR A 215 70.72 -4.12 59.87
N ARG A 216 70.18 -2.95 60.25
CA ARG A 216 70.04 -2.25 61.56
C ARG A 216 68.97 -1.12 61.43
N PRO A 217 68.44 -0.51 62.51
CA PRO A 217 67.43 0.57 62.40
C PRO A 217 68.03 1.98 62.18
N SER A 218 67.16 2.94 61.85
CA SER A 218 67.43 4.35 61.43
C SER A 218 68.10 4.46 60.05
N THR A 219 67.95 5.54 59.28
CA THR A 219 67.46 6.91 59.55
C THR A 219 66.45 7.39 58.50
N ALA A 220 65.85 8.58 58.70
CA ALA A 220 65.12 9.27 57.65
C ALA A 220 66.07 9.61 56.49
N SER A 221 65.83 9.01 55.32
CA SER A 221 66.55 9.29 54.07
C SER A 221 65.61 9.99 53.11
N THR A 222 66.11 10.99 52.38
CA THR A 222 65.35 11.64 51.30
C THR A 222 64.95 10.62 50.24
N GLU A 223 63.68 10.58 49.87
CA GLU A 223 63.22 9.75 48.76
C GLU A 223 64.00 10.09 47.48
N ASP A 224 64.44 9.07 46.74
CA ASP A 224 65.10 9.26 45.44
C ASP A 224 64.15 10.02 44.50
N PRO A 225 64.54 11.19 43.94
CA PRO A 225 63.71 11.93 42.99
C PRO A 225 63.22 11.08 41.81
N ALA A 226 63.97 10.04 41.39
CA ALA A 226 63.53 9.13 40.33
C ALA A 226 62.47 8.10 40.78
N GLU A 227 62.49 7.66 42.05
CA GLU A 227 61.40 6.88 42.67
C GLU A 227 60.14 7.74 42.80
N VAL A 228 60.27 8.96 43.34
CA VAL A 228 59.15 9.91 43.52
C VAL A 228 58.53 10.31 42.19
N PHE A 229 59.35 10.55 41.16
CA PHE A 229 58.87 10.84 39.81
C PHE A 229 58.17 9.62 39.19
N ARG A 230 58.70 8.40 39.33
CA ARG A 230 58.00 7.17 38.90
C ARG A 230 56.66 7.02 39.61
N ARG A 231 56.60 7.18 40.92
CA ARG A 231 55.36 7.06 41.70
C ARG A 231 54.30 8.07 41.26
N ASN A 232 54.67 9.35 41.12
CA ASN A 232 53.74 10.39 40.70
C ASN A 232 53.30 10.25 39.22
N SER A 233 54.21 9.84 38.33
CA SER A 233 53.87 9.62 36.91
C SER A 233 52.97 8.39 36.72
N ILE A 234 53.18 7.31 37.48
CA ILE A 234 52.26 6.17 37.55
C ILE A 234 50.88 6.59 38.08
N SER A 235 50.82 7.31 39.22
CA SER A 235 49.55 7.80 39.76
C SER A 235 48.78 8.66 38.76
N LYS A 236 49.47 9.57 38.05
CA LYS A 236 48.84 10.46 37.06
C LYS A 236 48.40 9.76 35.77
N LEU A 237 49.08 8.66 35.38
CA LEU A 237 48.61 7.79 34.30
C LEU A 237 47.39 6.97 34.73
N MET A 238 47.38 6.50 35.98
CA MET A 238 46.28 5.70 36.54
C MET A 238 45.02 6.54 36.79
N GLU A 239 45.18 7.78 37.25
CA GLU A 239 44.13 8.82 37.34
C GLU A 239 43.50 9.09 35.96
N LYS A 240 44.32 9.37 34.94
CA LYS A 240 43.83 9.57 33.57
C LYS A 240 43.09 8.34 33.03
N LEU A 241 43.67 7.15 33.18
CA LEU A 241 43.04 5.91 32.72
C LEU A 241 41.72 5.63 33.44
N HIS A 242 41.58 6.05 34.71
CA HIS A 242 40.32 5.98 35.43
C HIS A 242 39.28 6.94 34.85
N VAL A 243 39.63 8.21 34.65
CA VAL A 243 38.74 9.23 34.04
C VAL A 243 38.32 8.84 32.62
N ASP A 244 39.25 8.36 31.79
CA ASP A 244 38.97 7.89 30.44
C ASP A 244 38.05 6.65 30.45
N ALA A 245 38.25 5.72 31.40
CA ALA A 245 37.39 4.55 31.57
C ALA A 245 35.97 4.92 32.05
N GLU A 246 35.84 5.88 32.98
CA GLU A 246 34.54 6.40 33.43
C GLU A 246 33.80 7.14 32.31
N ALA A 247 34.51 7.97 31.53
CA ALA A 247 33.94 8.67 30.38
C ALA A 247 33.48 7.69 29.29
N MET A 248 34.30 6.68 28.97
CA MET A 248 33.93 5.61 28.05
C MET A 248 32.72 4.81 28.56
N LYS A 249 32.68 4.45 29.85
CA LYS A 249 31.54 3.76 30.44
C LYS A 249 30.27 4.61 30.33
N LYS A 250 30.32 5.87 30.75
CA LYS A 250 29.18 6.81 30.69
C LYS A 250 28.64 7.00 29.28
N THR A 251 29.51 7.00 28.27
CA THR A 251 29.11 7.04 26.85
C THR A 251 28.35 5.76 26.47
N ARG A 252 28.87 4.57 26.82
CA ARG A 252 28.19 3.29 26.54
C ARG A 252 26.88 3.11 27.29
N ASP A 253 26.79 3.61 28.53
CA ASP A 253 25.57 3.59 29.34
C ASP A 253 24.48 4.46 28.64
N ALA A 254 24.85 5.66 28.17
CA ALA A 254 23.94 6.54 27.41
C ALA A 254 23.54 5.99 26.03
N ASP A 255 24.48 5.38 25.28
CA ASP A 255 24.19 4.68 24.02
C ASP A 255 23.20 3.53 24.25
N MET A 256 23.37 2.77 25.34
CA MET A 256 22.50 1.65 25.72
C MET A 256 21.10 2.12 26.12
N GLU A 257 20.98 3.20 26.89
CA GLU A 257 19.69 3.85 27.18
C GLU A 257 18.99 4.33 25.90
N GLY A 258 19.74 4.95 24.98
CA GLY A 258 19.23 5.37 23.67
C GLY A 258 18.69 4.20 22.84
N LEU A 259 19.42 3.09 22.80
CA LEU A 259 19.02 1.86 22.10
C LEU A 259 17.78 1.20 22.73
N PHE A 260 17.69 1.13 24.06
CA PHE A 260 16.49 0.60 24.72
C PHE A 260 15.25 1.47 24.48
N ASN A 261 15.39 2.80 24.54
CA ASN A 261 14.29 3.72 24.21
C ASN A 261 13.83 3.58 22.75
N LEU A 262 14.77 3.43 21.80
CA LEU A 262 14.45 3.16 20.40
C LEU A 262 13.75 1.80 20.22
N GLN A 263 14.23 0.75 20.90
CA GLN A 263 13.62 -0.58 20.85
C GLN A 263 12.19 -0.58 21.40
N ALA A 264 11.93 0.14 22.51
CA ALA A 264 10.60 0.31 23.08
C ALA A 264 9.66 1.05 22.11
N LEU A 265 10.13 2.14 21.49
CA LEU A 265 9.36 2.89 20.50
C LEU A 265 9.05 2.07 19.24
N LEU A 266 10.03 1.32 18.72
CA LEU A 266 9.82 0.44 17.57
C LEU A 266 8.79 -0.65 17.87
N ARG A 267 8.87 -1.27 19.05
CA ARG A 267 7.89 -2.27 19.51
C ARG A 267 6.49 -1.68 19.67
N GLN A 268 6.36 -0.48 20.25
CA GLN A 268 5.07 0.20 20.36
C GLN A 268 4.43 0.48 18.99
N ARG A 269 5.26 0.84 17.99
CA ARG A 269 4.78 1.07 16.62
C ARG A 269 4.41 -0.23 15.91
N ASP A 270 5.14 -1.32 16.13
CA ASP A 270 4.82 -2.65 15.61
C ASP A 270 3.50 -3.19 16.19
N GLU A 271 3.31 -3.09 17.51
CA GLU A 271 2.07 -3.48 18.19
C GLU A 271 0.87 -2.62 17.71
N HIS A 272 1.08 -1.32 17.45
CA HIS A 272 0.05 -0.44 16.87
C HIS A 272 -0.28 -0.82 15.42
N LEU A 273 0.73 -0.96 14.54
CA LEU A 273 0.53 -1.34 13.14
C LEU A 273 -0.14 -2.71 13.01
N SER A 274 0.24 -3.67 13.84
CA SER A 274 -0.38 -5.00 13.92
C SER A 274 -1.85 -4.95 14.35
N LYS A 275 -2.21 -3.99 15.21
CA LYS A 275 -3.61 -3.77 15.63
C LYS A 275 -4.45 -3.14 14.52
N GLU A 276 -3.95 -2.10 13.87
CA GLU A 276 -4.69 -1.44 12.78
C GLU A 276 -4.79 -2.32 11.53
N LEU A 277 -3.74 -3.09 11.20
CA LEU A 277 -3.77 -4.10 10.13
C LEU A 277 -4.85 -5.16 10.39
N ARG A 278 -5.01 -5.61 11.64
CA ARG A 278 -6.08 -6.56 12.01
C ARG A 278 -7.47 -6.00 11.73
N LYS A 279 -7.74 -4.75 12.13
CA LYS A 279 -9.02 -4.09 11.82
C LYS A 279 -9.28 -4.03 10.32
N PHE A 280 -8.28 -3.65 9.52
CA PHE A 280 -8.46 -3.57 8.06
C PHE A 280 -8.70 -4.95 7.42
N VAL A 281 -8.23 -6.05 8.01
CA VAL A 281 -8.61 -7.40 7.60
C VAL A 281 -10.06 -7.72 7.99
N GLU A 282 -10.46 -7.43 9.23
CA GLU A 282 -11.84 -7.62 9.72
C GLU A 282 -12.86 -6.78 8.91
N GLU A 283 -12.53 -5.53 8.58
CA GLU A 283 -13.31 -4.64 7.71
C GLU A 283 -13.38 -5.17 6.26
N LYS A 284 -12.25 -5.65 5.70
CA LYS A 284 -12.21 -6.25 4.36
C LYS A 284 -13.10 -7.49 4.28
N GLU A 285 -13.00 -8.40 5.25
CA GLU A 285 -13.80 -9.62 5.31
C GLU A 285 -15.30 -9.30 5.44
N GLY A 286 -15.67 -8.27 6.20
CA GLY A 286 -17.04 -7.76 6.26
C GLY A 286 -17.55 -7.18 4.93
N LEU A 287 -16.72 -6.41 4.23
CA LEU A 287 -17.07 -5.86 2.91
C LEU A 287 -17.18 -6.94 1.82
N GLU A 288 -16.33 -7.97 1.86
CA GLU A 288 -16.42 -9.12 0.95
C GLU A 288 -17.70 -9.94 1.19
N GLN A 289 -18.13 -10.12 2.45
CA GLN A 289 -19.41 -10.74 2.79
C GLN A 289 -20.61 -9.91 2.30
N GLN A 290 -20.57 -8.58 2.45
CA GLN A 290 -21.61 -7.68 1.93
C GLN A 290 -21.68 -7.73 0.39
N LEU A 291 -20.53 -7.72 -0.29
CA LEU A 291 -20.46 -7.86 -1.75
C LEU A 291 -21.04 -9.20 -2.21
N GLN A 292 -20.72 -10.30 -1.53
CA GLN A 292 -21.28 -11.62 -1.84
C GLN A 292 -22.80 -11.67 -1.68
N MET A 293 -23.35 -11.02 -0.64
CA MET A 293 -24.80 -10.92 -0.44
C MET A 293 -25.46 -10.14 -1.60
N ILE A 294 -24.94 -8.96 -1.93
CA ILE A 294 -25.48 -8.10 -3.00
C ILE A 294 -25.42 -8.81 -4.37
N LEU A 295 -24.35 -9.55 -4.66
CA LEU A 295 -24.25 -10.35 -5.88
C LEU A 295 -25.30 -11.48 -5.91
N MET A 296 -25.49 -12.21 -4.81
CA MET A 296 -26.50 -13.26 -4.71
C MET A 296 -27.94 -12.73 -4.83
N ASP A 297 -28.22 -11.57 -4.24
CA ASP A 297 -29.51 -10.88 -4.37
C ASP A 297 -29.73 -10.37 -5.80
N THR A 298 -28.66 -9.91 -6.47
CA THR A 298 -28.70 -9.49 -7.89
C THR A 298 -28.97 -10.67 -8.82
N ASP A 299 -28.28 -11.81 -8.63
CA ASP A 299 -28.51 -13.04 -9.39
C ASP A 299 -29.96 -13.56 -9.21
N LEU A 300 -30.50 -13.45 -8.00
CA LEU A 300 -31.89 -13.79 -7.69
C LEU A 300 -32.88 -12.85 -8.40
N LEU A 301 -32.65 -11.53 -8.35
CA LEU A 301 -33.46 -10.52 -9.03
C LEU A 301 -33.43 -10.69 -10.55
N GLU A 302 -32.26 -10.87 -11.15
CA GLU A 302 -32.16 -11.12 -12.59
C GLU A 302 -32.83 -12.44 -13.00
N SER A 303 -32.74 -13.48 -12.18
CA SER A 303 -33.40 -14.77 -12.44
C SER A 303 -34.93 -14.64 -12.38
N TRP A 304 -35.45 -13.91 -11.40
CA TRP A 304 -36.88 -13.61 -11.29
C TRP A 304 -37.38 -12.75 -12.47
N LEU A 305 -36.62 -11.71 -12.85
CA LEU A 305 -36.94 -10.87 -14.02
C LEU A 305 -37.00 -11.72 -15.30
N ARG A 306 -36.00 -12.59 -15.54
CA ARG A 306 -35.99 -13.49 -16.71
C ARG A 306 -37.17 -14.48 -16.73
N GLU A 307 -37.69 -14.92 -15.58
CA GLU A 307 -38.89 -15.76 -15.53
C GLU A 307 -40.19 -14.95 -15.73
N ASN A 308 -40.21 -13.68 -15.30
CA ASN A 308 -41.45 -12.88 -15.24
C ASN A 308 -41.66 -11.95 -16.46
N GLU A 309 -40.62 -11.51 -17.17
CA GLU A 309 -40.75 -10.79 -18.46
C GLU A 309 -41.58 -11.58 -19.48
N GLY A 310 -41.39 -12.91 -19.52
CA GLY A 310 -42.14 -13.84 -20.37
C GLY A 310 -43.62 -14.06 -19.96
N ARG A 311 -44.02 -13.58 -18.76
CA ARG A 311 -45.41 -13.49 -18.30
C ARG A 311 -46.00 -12.12 -18.61
N VAL A 312 -45.31 -11.05 -18.24
CA VAL A 312 -45.72 -9.64 -18.48
C VAL A 312 -46.00 -9.40 -19.96
N SER A 313 -45.13 -9.85 -20.86
CA SER A 313 -45.28 -9.72 -22.31
C SER A 313 -46.49 -10.45 -22.93
N LYS A 314 -47.24 -11.25 -22.15
CA LYS A 314 -48.50 -11.90 -22.58
C LYS A 314 -49.76 -11.24 -21.99
N ALA A 315 -49.61 -10.41 -20.96
CA ALA A 315 -50.74 -9.75 -20.29
C ALA A 315 -51.04 -8.40 -20.98
N LYS A 316 -52.17 -8.31 -21.69
CA LYS A 316 -52.56 -7.11 -22.48
C LYS A 316 -52.90 -5.86 -21.65
N SER A 317 -53.11 -6.02 -20.35
CA SER A 317 -53.30 -4.94 -19.38
C SER A 317 -52.83 -5.48 -18.04
N VAL A 318 -51.75 -4.94 -17.50
CA VAL A 318 -51.24 -5.31 -16.19
C VAL A 318 -51.72 -4.27 -15.19
N GLU A 319 -52.63 -4.65 -14.30
CA GLU A 319 -52.98 -3.81 -13.15
C GLU A 319 -51.75 -3.71 -12.25
N VAL A 320 -51.17 -2.52 -12.16
CA VAL A 320 -49.83 -2.31 -11.57
C VAL A 320 -49.78 -2.73 -10.10
N GLU A 321 -50.89 -2.59 -9.37
CA GLU A 321 -51.00 -3.00 -7.97
C GLU A 321 -51.02 -4.53 -7.79
N GLY A 322 -51.44 -5.29 -8.82
CA GLY A 322 -51.41 -6.75 -8.82
C GLY A 322 -50.05 -7.37 -9.18
N ILE A 323 -49.04 -6.55 -9.53
CA ILE A 323 -47.69 -7.05 -9.89
C ILE A 323 -46.90 -7.48 -8.64
N PHE A 324 -47.12 -6.79 -7.51
CA PHE A 324 -46.31 -6.91 -6.30
C PHE A 324 -47.09 -7.59 -5.17
N GLU A 325 -47.66 -8.76 -5.44
CA GLU A 325 -48.26 -9.58 -4.39
C GLU A 325 -47.20 -10.02 -3.36
N PRO A 326 -47.48 -9.90 -2.04
CA PRO A 326 -46.59 -10.41 -1.01
C PRO A 326 -46.41 -11.93 -1.11
N CYS A 327 -45.15 -12.38 -1.20
CA CYS A 327 -44.76 -13.77 -1.50
C CYS A 327 -45.33 -14.82 -0.54
N ASP A 328 -45.71 -14.43 0.67
CA ASP A 328 -46.30 -15.30 1.68
C ASP A 328 -47.29 -14.55 2.59
N ALA A 329 -48.04 -15.30 3.40
CA ALA A 329 -49.05 -14.74 4.31
C ALA A 329 -48.45 -13.82 5.39
N LEU A 330 -47.21 -14.07 5.84
CA LEU A 330 -46.53 -13.19 6.80
C LEU A 330 -46.14 -11.87 6.13
N SER A 331 -45.61 -11.89 4.91
CA SER A 331 -45.30 -10.65 4.16
C SER A 331 -46.56 -9.82 3.89
N ARG A 332 -47.71 -10.46 3.61
CA ARG A 332 -48.99 -9.76 3.47
C ARG A 332 -49.40 -9.10 4.79
N GLN A 333 -49.39 -9.85 5.89
CA GLN A 333 -49.73 -9.32 7.22
C GLN A 333 -48.78 -8.19 7.66
N MET A 334 -47.49 -8.25 7.28
CA MET A 334 -46.54 -7.17 7.52
C MET A 334 -46.88 -5.91 6.72
N LEU A 335 -47.17 -6.06 5.42
CA LEU A 335 -47.54 -4.95 4.54
C LEU A 335 -48.82 -4.27 5.03
N GLU A 336 -49.87 -5.04 5.33
CA GLU A 336 -51.13 -4.54 5.91
C GLU A 336 -50.89 -3.79 7.22
N CYS A 337 -50.12 -4.37 8.16
CA CYS A 337 -49.82 -3.69 9.43
C CYS A 337 -49.01 -2.40 9.23
N SER A 338 -48.06 -2.35 8.31
CA SER A 338 -47.29 -1.13 8.01
C SER A 338 -48.12 -0.07 7.29
N ALA A 339 -49.03 -0.45 6.38
CA ALA A 339 -49.94 0.48 5.73
C ALA A 339 -50.92 1.11 6.72
N SER A 340 -51.53 0.30 7.61
CA SER A 340 -52.40 0.80 8.69
C SER A 340 -51.65 1.68 9.68
N ASP A 341 -50.39 1.35 10.02
CA ASP A 341 -49.57 2.15 10.94
C ASP A 341 -49.33 3.58 10.43
N LEU A 342 -48.99 3.71 9.14
CA LEU A 342 -48.77 5.00 8.46
C LEU A 342 -50.08 5.77 8.26
N ALA A 343 -51.15 5.10 7.84
CA ALA A 343 -52.46 5.73 7.68
C ALA A 343 -53.00 6.30 9.01
N ILE A 344 -52.66 5.67 10.15
CA ILE A 344 -53.00 6.22 11.47
C ILE A 344 -52.17 7.47 11.78
N GLU A 345 -50.90 7.56 11.37
CA GLU A 345 -50.09 8.79 11.56
C GLU A 345 -50.65 9.96 10.71
N ASP A 346 -51.06 9.71 9.46
CA ASP A 346 -51.72 10.71 8.60
C ASP A 346 -53.06 11.19 9.19
N VAL A 347 -53.87 10.28 9.74
CA VAL A 347 -55.14 10.62 10.42
C VAL A 347 -54.89 11.40 11.71
N ILE A 348 -53.87 11.04 12.50
CA ILE A 348 -53.48 11.79 13.72
C ILE A 348 -53.05 13.21 13.33
N TYR A 349 -52.17 13.37 12.35
CA TYR A 349 -51.75 14.68 11.84
C TYR A 349 -52.95 15.53 11.34
N SER A 350 -53.90 14.90 10.66
CA SER A 350 -55.13 15.56 10.20
C SER A 350 -56.04 15.99 11.35
N LEU A 351 -56.12 15.21 12.43
CA LEU A 351 -56.89 15.54 13.65
C LEU A 351 -56.23 16.65 14.47
N ASP A 352 -54.89 16.64 14.60
CA ASP A 352 -54.11 17.72 15.22
C ASP A 352 -54.38 19.06 14.53
N LYS A 353 -54.38 19.06 13.19
CA LYS A 353 -54.73 20.26 12.41
C LYS A 353 -56.19 20.67 12.62
N ALA A 354 -57.14 19.73 12.56
CA ALA A 354 -58.56 20.02 12.72
C ALA A 354 -58.92 20.59 14.11
N VAL A 355 -58.21 20.19 15.18
CA VAL A 355 -58.43 20.75 16.52
C VAL A 355 -57.80 22.14 16.68
N GLN A 356 -56.65 22.40 16.03
CA GLN A 356 -56.03 23.74 15.97
C GLN A 356 -56.89 24.75 15.19
N GLU A 357 -57.52 24.32 14.10
CA GLU A 357 -58.46 25.12 13.30
C GLU A 357 -59.85 25.26 13.95
N GLY A 358 -60.07 24.65 15.13
CA GLY A 358 -61.35 24.68 15.85
C GLY A 358 -62.49 23.88 15.19
N SER A 359 -62.18 23.07 14.16
CA SER A 359 -63.15 22.30 13.38
C SER A 359 -63.67 21.06 14.12
N ILE A 360 -62.98 20.60 15.16
CA ILE A 360 -63.44 19.52 16.05
C ILE A 360 -63.28 19.91 17.54
N PRO A 361 -64.21 19.51 18.44
CA PRO A 361 -64.05 19.72 19.87
C PRO A 361 -62.88 18.91 20.46
N ILE A 362 -62.17 19.48 21.43
CA ILE A 362 -61.01 18.84 22.07
C ILE A 362 -61.35 17.49 22.71
N ASP A 363 -62.54 17.33 23.29
CA ASP A 363 -63.02 16.06 23.84
C ASP A 363 -63.20 14.97 22.78
N GLN A 364 -63.56 15.35 21.55
CA GLN A 364 -63.69 14.41 20.44
C GLN A 364 -62.31 14.04 19.88
N TYR A 365 -61.43 15.03 19.70
CA TYR A 365 -60.01 14.83 19.38
C TYR A 365 -59.34 13.85 20.37
N LEU A 366 -59.42 14.09 21.68
CA LEU A 366 -58.82 13.23 22.71
C LEU A 366 -59.38 11.81 22.74
N ARG A 367 -60.65 11.61 22.33
CA ARG A 367 -61.24 10.27 22.16
C ARG A 367 -60.71 9.57 20.91
N SER A 368 -60.65 10.27 19.78
CA SER A 368 -60.10 9.74 18.51
C SER A 368 -58.64 9.32 18.64
N ILE A 369 -57.77 10.22 19.14
CA ILE A 369 -56.34 9.92 19.36
C ILE A 369 -56.17 8.69 20.25
N ARG A 370 -56.91 8.59 21.38
CA ARG A 370 -56.80 7.44 22.30
C ARG A 370 -57.23 6.11 21.64
N SER A 371 -58.17 6.14 20.71
CA SER A 371 -58.56 4.94 19.94
C SER A 371 -57.49 4.58 18.91
N LEU A 372 -57.06 5.56 18.12
CA LEU A 372 -56.07 5.40 17.05
C LEU A 372 -54.72 4.93 17.58
N SER A 373 -54.18 5.52 18.65
CA SER A 373 -52.91 5.06 19.25
C SER A 373 -53.00 3.63 19.84
N ARG A 374 -54.19 3.17 20.24
CA ARG A 374 -54.40 1.79 20.68
C ARG A 374 -54.40 0.81 19.50
N GLU A 375 -55.01 1.20 18.39
CA GLU A 375 -55.03 0.44 17.14
C GLU A 375 -53.62 0.37 16.52
N GLN A 376 -52.93 1.51 16.45
CA GLN A 376 -51.53 1.65 16.05
C GLN A 376 -50.60 0.73 16.86
N PHE A 377 -50.78 0.68 18.18
CA PHE A 377 -50.03 -0.25 19.04
C PHE A 377 -50.23 -1.72 18.62
N PHE A 378 -51.44 -2.13 18.25
CA PHE A 378 -51.68 -3.50 17.77
C PHE A 378 -51.04 -3.77 16.40
N HIS A 379 -51.05 -2.82 15.47
CA HIS A 379 -50.32 -2.95 14.21
C HIS A 379 -48.80 -3.05 14.43
N ARG A 380 -48.22 -2.16 15.25
CA ARG A 380 -46.78 -2.17 15.60
C ARG A 380 -46.37 -3.46 16.31
N ALA A 381 -47.16 -3.93 17.28
CA ALA A 381 -46.92 -5.19 17.99
C ALA A 381 -47.07 -6.42 17.06
N THR A 382 -48.00 -6.38 16.11
CA THR A 382 -48.19 -7.48 15.14
C THR A 382 -47.06 -7.52 14.13
N ALA A 383 -46.68 -6.39 13.52
CA ALA A 383 -45.53 -6.30 12.62
C ALA A 383 -44.21 -6.75 13.29
N SER A 384 -44.04 -6.46 14.59
CA SER A 384 -42.88 -6.94 15.37
C SER A 384 -42.88 -8.47 15.54
N LYS A 385 -44.04 -9.09 15.82
CA LYS A 385 -44.18 -10.56 15.87
C LYS A 385 -43.96 -11.22 14.51
N VAL A 386 -44.49 -10.62 13.44
CA VAL A 386 -44.34 -11.12 12.07
C VAL A 386 -42.88 -11.13 11.64
N ARG A 387 -42.12 -10.04 11.88
CA ARG A 387 -40.66 -10.00 11.63
C ARG A 387 -39.90 -11.08 12.40
N ALA A 388 -40.25 -11.31 13.67
CA ALA A 388 -39.63 -12.38 14.46
C ALA A 388 -39.91 -13.79 13.89
N ALA A 389 -41.15 -14.04 13.45
CA ALA A 389 -41.54 -15.30 12.81
C ALA A 389 -40.85 -15.50 11.45
N GLN A 390 -40.75 -14.46 10.62
CA GLN A 390 -40.02 -14.50 9.35
C GLN A 390 -38.53 -14.80 9.55
N MET A 391 -37.88 -14.17 10.54
CA MET A 391 -36.48 -14.45 10.87
C MET A 391 -36.27 -15.91 11.32
N GLN A 392 -37.18 -16.44 12.15
CA GLN A 392 -37.15 -17.87 12.54
C GLN A 392 -37.33 -18.81 11.34
N ALA A 393 -38.25 -18.50 10.42
CA ALA A 393 -38.48 -19.28 9.21
C ALA A 393 -37.27 -19.24 8.25
N GLN A 394 -36.60 -18.08 8.12
CA GLN A 394 -35.39 -17.92 7.31
C GLN A 394 -34.22 -18.74 7.87
N VAL A 395 -34.00 -18.70 9.19
CA VAL A 395 -32.97 -19.52 9.87
C VAL A 395 -33.26 -21.02 9.70
N ALA A 396 -34.51 -21.45 9.86
CA ALA A 396 -34.91 -22.84 9.60
C ALA A 396 -34.70 -23.26 8.14
N SER A 397 -34.98 -22.36 7.18
CA SER A 397 -34.76 -22.58 5.74
C SER A 397 -33.27 -22.68 5.38
N MET A 398 -32.38 -21.98 6.09
CA MET A 398 -30.92 -22.13 5.94
C MET A 398 -30.45 -23.45 6.54
N ALA A 399 -30.83 -23.77 7.78
CA ALA A 399 -30.45 -25.03 8.43
C ALA A 399 -30.89 -26.27 7.63
N GLY A 400 -32.13 -26.27 7.12
CA GLY A 400 -32.66 -27.33 6.26
C GLY A 400 -32.07 -27.42 4.85
N ARG A 401 -31.23 -26.45 4.45
CA ARG A 401 -30.39 -26.52 3.25
C ARG A 401 -29.00 -27.08 3.57
N VAL A 402 -28.37 -26.64 4.66
CA VAL A 402 -27.06 -27.17 5.10
C VAL A 402 -27.13 -28.68 5.35
N ALA A 403 -28.21 -29.14 6.01
CA ALA A 403 -28.47 -30.57 6.26
C ALA A 403 -28.87 -31.41 5.02
N LYS A 404 -28.64 -30.89 3.80
CA LYS A 404 -28.74 -31.64 2.52
C LYS A 404 -27.41 -31.69 1.75
N TYR A 405 -26.36 -31.08 2.29
CA TYR A 405 -24.99 -31.09 1.75
C TYR A 405 -23.97 -31.66 2.76
N MET A 406 -24.48 -32.32 3.81
CA MET A 406 -23.79 -33.24 4.72
C MET A 406 -24.51 -34.58 4.68
#